data_AF-A0A4S1W9L0-F1
#
_entry.id   AF-A0A4S1W9L0-F1
#
_cell.length_a   1.000
_cell.length_b   1.000
_cell.length_c   1.000
_cell.angle_alpha   90.00
_cell.angle_beta   90.00
_cell.angle_gamma   90.00
#
_symmetry.space_group_name_H-M   'P 1'
#
loop_
_entity.id
_entity.type
_entity.pdbx_description
1 polymer ?
#
loop_
_entity_poly.entity_id
_entity_poly.type
_entity_poly.pdbx_seq_one_letter_code
_entity_poly.pdbx_strand_id
1 'polypeptide(L)'
;MTTFDPSIFHWEPGQGPHAAALERMCAAFPRPREPMGEAWFMSEQRETYPELLGDLAALTDTQIVPPLVEIATGASCFGPRDEWTDWYHYLLPRLLQRPPGPYSRSLAELLITGFMAEHPDPVGRGPYPLFRVDALATLGRYVMSPHLWRNGTRFASESGGLSDCDCLLSASLFFRLKYLDAGAVEPWLESVFAIEDRYWMAQILFWLIGAHPILSGAITQPAQFPEGWPFAVSWNWSHALRGNYSGNFDPPVAESPFLLEENRQAALRTIARVDLAKFIEDVQTDPGLQHLATEMDGAAERFAELYASRA
;
A
#
# COMPACT_ATOMS: atom_id res chain seq x y z
N MET A 1 -21.42 -19.57 1.85
CA MET A 1 -20.63 -18.36 1.57
C MET A 1 -21.06 -17.32 2.57
N THR A 2 -20.19 -16.92 3.50
CA THR A 2 -20.46 -15.80 4.40
C THR A 2 -20.41 -14.53 3.54
N THR A 3 -21.55 -13.89 3.31
CA THR A 3 -21.61 -12.60 2.61
C THR A 3 -21.05 -11.55 3.57
N PHE A 4 -19.86 -11.05 3.29
CA PHE A 4 -19.33 -9.89 4.00
C PHE A 4 -20.09 -8.65 3.59
N ASP A 5 -20.30 -7.75 4.54
CA ASP A 5 -20.76 -6.40 4.26
C ASP A 5 -19.66 -5.66 3.46
N PRO A 6 -19.93 -5.22 2.22
CA PRO A 6 -18.96 -4.47 1.40
C PRO A 6 -18.42 -3.21 2.09
N SER A 7 -19.16 -2.65 3.06
CA SER A 7 -18.74 -1.50 3.86
C SER A 7 -17.43 -1.77 4.65
N ILE A 8 -17.08 -3.03 4.89
CA ILE A 8 -15.80 -3.42 5.51
C ILE A 8 -14.58 -3.01 4.68
N PHE A 9 -14.79 -2.60 3.42
CA PHE A 9 -13.71 -2.09 2.60
C PHE A 9 -13.64 -0.57 2.53
N HIS A 10 -14.68 0.15 2.96
CA HIS A 10 -14.69 1.60 2.92
C HIS A 10 -13.57 2.20 3.78
N TRP A 11 -13.06 3.33 3.32
CA TRP A 11 -12.10 4.14 4.05
C TRP A 11 -12.85 5.23 4.81
N GLU A 12 -12.70 5.21 6.13
CA GLU A 12 -13.29 6.19 7.03
C GLU A 12 -12.18 6.72 7.95
N PRO A 13 -11.92 8.04 7.96
CA PRO A 13 -10.91 8.65 8.83
C PRO A 13 -11.02 8.20 10.28
N GLY A 14 -9.91 7.72 10.84
CA GLY A 14 -9.87 7.21 12.21
C GLY A 14 -10.32 5.75 12.38
N GLN A 15 -10.78 5.07 11.32
CA GLN A 15 -11.06 3.64 11.36
C GLN A 15 -9.88 2.81 10.85
N GLY A 16 -8.94 2.54 11.76
CA GLY A 16 -7.76 1.73 11.49
C GLY A 16 -8.03 0.23 11.30
N PRO A 17 -7.01 -0.62 11.52
CA PRO A 17 -7.12 -2.06 11.39
C PRO A 17 -8.27 -2.68 12.20
N HIS A 18 -9.06 -3.56 11.56
CA HIS A 18 -10.19 -4.22 12.21
C HIS A 18 -9.72 -5.25 13.26
N ALA A 19 -10.04 -5.03 14.54
CA ALA A 19 -9.57 -5.83 15.66
C ALA A 19 -9.82 -7.34 15.50
N ALA A 20 -11.06 -7.75 15.18
CA ALA A 20 -11.36 -9.19 15.03
C ALA A 20 -10.63 -9.85 13.84
N ALA A 21 -10.23 -9.08 12.83
CA ALA A 21 -9.42 -9.61 11.72
C ALA A 21 -7.97 -9.82 12.17
N LEU A 22 -7.41 -8.87 12.93
CA LEU A 22 -6.09 -9.02 13.56
C LEU A 22 -6.04 -10.25 14.49
N GLU A 23 -7.07 -10.45 15.32
CA GLU A 23 -7.17 -11.62 16.20
C GLU A 23 -7.15 -12.94 15.41
N ARG A 24 -7.93 -13.03 14.33
CA ARG A 24 -7.93 -14.20 13.44
C ARG A 24 -6.57 -14.44 12.80
N MET A 25 -5.93 -13.39 12.29
CA MET A 25 -4.58 -13.47 11.71
C MET A 25 -3.56 -13.93 12.76
N CYS A 26 -3.59 -13.36 13.97
CA CYS A 26 -2.71 -13.78 15.06
C CYS A 26 -2.89 -15.24 15.46
N ALA A 27 -4.13 -15.73 15.46
CA ALA A 27 -4.46 -17.13 15.77
C ALA A 27 -4.04 -18.09 14.64
N ALA A 28 -4.16 -17.67 13.38
CA ALA A 28 -3.79 -18.47 12.22
C ALA A 28 -2.28 -18.65 12.06
N PHE A 29 -1.49 -17.67 12.53
CA PHE A 29 -0.04 -17.63 12.31
C PHE A 29 0.73 -17.68 13.64
N PRO A 30 1.07 -18.90 14.12
CA PRO A 30 1.93 -19.07 15.28
C PRO A 30 3.36 -18.60 14.98
N ARG A 31 4.15 -18.36 16.04
CA ARG A 31 5.56 -17.98 15.89
C ARG A 31 6.36 -19.12 15.26
N PRO A 32 7.20 -18.86 14.24
CA PRO A 32 8.18 -19.82 13.76
C PRO A 32 9.14 -20.25 14.87
N ARG A 33 9.67 -21.48 14.77
CA ARG A 33 10.57 -22.04 15.79
C ARG A 33 12.03 -21.65 15.58
N GLU A 34 12.42 -21.53 14.33
CA GLU A 34 13.78 -21.21 13.90
C GLU A 34 13.90 -19.71 13.60
N PRO A 35 15.06 -19.10 13.85
CA PRO A 35 15.28 -17.70 13.52
C PRO A 35 15.20 -17.50 12.01
N MET A 36 14.72 -16.32 11.60
CA MET A 36 14.75 -15.95 10.18
C MET A 36 16.18 -15.64 9.77
N GLY A 37 16.58 -16.02 8.57
CA GLY A 37 17.86 -15.65 7.96
C GLY A 37 17.70 -14.61 6.84
N GLU A 38 18.77 -13.89 6.57
CA GLU A 38 18.85 -12.90 5.49
C GLU A 38 18.62 -13.53 4.10
N ALA A 39 18.20 -12.73 3.13
CA ALA A 39 18.05 -13.14 1.75
C ALA A 39 19.37 -13.05 0.98
N TRP A 40 20.19 -12.04 1.28
CA TRP A 40 21.41 -11.73 0.55
C TRP A 40 22.67 -12.16 1.31
N PHE A 41 23.06 -13.43 1.18
CA PHE A 41 24.29 -13.93 1.79
C PHE A 41 25.28 -14.42 0.72
N MET A 42 26.52 -13.93 0.79
CA MET A 42 27.64 -14.41 -0.02
C MET A 42 28.71 -15.13 0.82
N SER A 43 28.53 -15.18 2.13
CA SER A 43 29.40 -15.84 3.10
C SER A 43 29.05 -17.31 3.28
N GLU A 44 29.97 -18.06 3.90
CA GLU A 44 29.73 -19.46 4.30
C GLU A 44 28.66 -19.59 5.40
N GLN A 45 28.47 -18.52 6.19
CA GLN A 45 27.46 -18.43 7.25
C GLN A 45 26.46 -17.35 6.88
N ARG A 46 25.17 -17.71 6.92
CA ARG A 46 24.04 -16.81 6.69
C ARG A 46 23.73 -16.06 7.99
N GLU A 47 23.60 -14.73 7.93
CA GLU A 47 23.12 -13.95 9.08
C GLU A 47 21.70 -14.36 9.44
N THR A 48 21.40 -14.37 10.74
CA THR A 48 20.07 -14.68 11.26
C THR A 48 19.61 -13.59 12.23
N TYR A 49 18.29 -13.48 12.42
CA TYR A 49 17.62 -12.51 13.28
C TYR A 49 17.05 -13.21 14.54
N PRO A 50 17.90 -13.69 15.46
CA PRO A 50 17.46 -14.44 16.65
C PRO A 50 16.59 -13.60 17.60
N GLU A 51 16.69 -12.28 17.56
CA GLU A 51 15.87 -11.35 18.35
C GLU A 51 14.37 -11.51 18.06
N LEU A 52 13.98 -11.97 16.87
CA LEU A 52 12.58 -12.23 16.51
C LEU A 52 11.96 -13.38 17.32
N LEU A 53 12.78 -14.27 17.89
CA LEU A 53 12.34 -15.33 18.81
C LEU A 53 12.03 -14.79 20.22
N GLY A 54 12.41 -13.55 20.51
CA GLY A 54 12.16 -12.88 21.77
C GLY A 54 10.76 -12.28 21.88
N ASP A 55 10.67 -11.21 22.66
CA ASP A 55 9.46 -10.41 22.79
C ASP A 55 9.42 -9.34 21.69
N LEU A 56 8.54 -9.53 20.69
CA LEU A 56 8.36 -8.57 19.61
C LEU A 56 7.94 -7.18 20.11
N ALA A 57 7.27 -7.05 21.26
CA ALA A 57 6.87 -5.74 21.79
C ALA A 57 8.05 -4.94 22.32
N ALA A 58 9.15 -5.63 22.70
CA ALA A 58 10.37 -5.01 23.20
C ALA A 58 11.35 -4.57 22.10
N LEU A 59 11.18 -5.07 20.86
CA LEU A 59 12.06 -4.72 19.74
C LEU A 59 11.82 -3.29 19.27
N THR A 60 12.89 -2.55 18.99
CA THR A 60 12.81 -1.24 18.34
C THR A 60 12.45 -1.40 16.87
N ASP A 61 11.91 -0.35 16.26
CA ASP A 61 11.62 -0.39 14.82
C ASP A 61 12.90 -0.62 13.99
N THR A 62 14.06 -0.12 14.44
CA THR A 62 15.36 -0.36 13.81
C THR A 62 15.80 -1.83 13.82
N GLN A 63 15.31 -2.63 14.77
CA GLN A 63 15.55 -4.08 14.81
C GLN A 63 14.55 -4.85 13.92
N ILE A 64 13.37 -4.26 13.65
CA ILE A 64 12.31 -4.90 12.85
C ILE A 64 12.43 -4.58 11.36
N VAL A 65 12.92 -3.39 11.02
CA VAL A 65 13.06 -2.96 9.62
C VAL A 65 13.94 -3.93 8.81
N PRO A 66 15.16 -4.30 9.23
CA PRO A 66 16.01 -5.20 8.45
C PRO A 66 15.33 -6.53 8.09
N PRO A 67 14.77 -7.32 9.02
CA PRO A 67 14.11 -8.57 8.64
C PRO A 67 12.91 -8.37 7.71
N LEU A 68 12.14 -7.27 7.85
CA LEU A 68 11.05 -6.98 6.90
C LEU A 68 11.57 -6.65 5.49
N VAL A 69 12.71 -5.97 5.39
CA VAL A 69 13.38 -5.71 4.10
C VAL A 69 13.83 -7.02 3.46
N GLU A 70 14.42 -7.93 4.22
CA GLU A 70 14.83 -9.24 3.71
C GLU A 70 13.65 -10.06 3.19
N ILE A 71 12.50 -10.05 3.90
CA ILE A 71 11.29 -10.72 3.40
C ILE A 71 10.82 -10.05 2.09
N ALA A 72 10.61 -8.73 2.10
CA ALA A 72 10.04 -8.01 0.97
C ALA A 72 10.89 -8.11 -0.31
N THR A 73 12.21 -8.02 -0.15
CA THR A 73 13.15 -8.09 -1.27
C THR A 73 13.51 -9.52 -1.62
N GLY A 74 13.67 -10.39 -0.62
CA GLY A 74 14.04 -11.79 -0.79
C GLY A 74 13.02 -12.55 -1.60
N ALA A 75 11.73 -12.42 -1.29
CA ALA A 75 10.67 -13.06 -2.08
C ALA A 75 10.62 -12.56 -3.53
N SER A 76 10.87 -11.26 -3.73
CA SER A 76 10.91 -10.65 -5.07
C SER A 76 12.13 -11.09 -5.89
N CYS A 77 13.26 -11.33 -5.23
CA CYS A 77 14.53 -11.62 -5.90
C CYS A 77 14.85 -13.12 -5.98
N PHE A 78 14.46 -13.93 -5.01
CA PHE A 78 14.83 -15.34 -4.93
C PHE A 78 13.62 -16.28 -4.96
N GLY A 79 12.43 -15.71 -5.09
CA GLY A 79 11.16 -16.43 -5.01
C GLY A 79 10.75 -16.73 -3.57
N PRO A 80 9.52 -17.27 -3.38
CA PRO A 80 8.99 -17.54 -2.07
C PRO A 80 9.82 -18.62 -1.36
N ARG A 81 9.99 -18.46 -0.05
CA ARG A 81 10.57 -19.47 0.84
C ARG A 81 9.67 -19.59 2.05
N ASP A 82 9.34 -20.83 2.44
CA ASP A 82 8.49 -21.13 3.59
C ASP A 82 8.91 -20.35 4.84
N GLU A 83 10.21 -20.25 5.08
CA GLU A 83 10.78 -19.48 6.18
C GLU A 83 10.34 -18.00 6.19
N TRP A 84 10.47 -17.30 5.07
CA TRP A 84 10.10 -15.89 4.96
C TRP A 84 8.58 -15.71 5.00
N THR A 85 7.85 -16.60 4.33
CA THR A 85 6.39 -16.61 4.35
C THR A 85 5.85 -16.79 5.78
N ASP A 86 6.38 -17.77 6.53
CA ASP A 86 5.98 -18.06 7.90
C ASP A 86 6.29 -16.88 8.85
N TRP A 87 7.50 -16.29 8.73
CA TRP A 87 7.87 -15.12 9.52
C TRP A 87 7.02 -13.89 9.15
N TYR A 88 6.78 -13.65 7.87
CA TYR A 88 5.92 -12.56 7.41
C TYR A 88 4.50 -12.68 7.97
N HIS A 89 3.89 -13.86 7.85
CA HIS A 89 2.57 -14.16 8.37
C HIS A 89 2.49 -13.98 9.89
N TYR A 90 3.53 -14.37 10.62
CA TYR A 90 3.61 -14.14 12.06
C TYR A 90 3.73 -12.65 12.43
N LEU A 91 4.60 -11.91 11.73
CA LEU A 91 4.92 -10.51 12.01
C LEU A 91 3.74 -9.58 11.66
N LEU A 92 3.12 -9.76 10.49
CA LEU A 92 2.12 -8.85 9.94
C LEU A 92 1.05 -8.39 10.95
N PRO A 93 0.22 -9.28 11.54
CA PRO A 93 -0.84 -8.83 12.43
C PRO A 93 -0.33 -8.29 13.77
N ARG A 94 0.89 -8.68 14.20
CA ARG A 94 1.46 -8.26 15.48
C ARG A 94 2.08 -6.86 15.38
N LEU A 95 2.73 -6.57 14.26
CA LEU A 95 3.31 -5.25 14.01
C LEU A 95 2.23 -4.19 13.78
N LEU A 96 1.08 -4.54 13.18
CA LEU A 96 -0.06 -3.63 13.05
C LEU A 96 -0.74 -3.28 14.38
N GLN A 97 -0.52 -4.08 15.43
CA GLN A 97 -1.04 -3.84 16.78
C GLN A 97 -0.09 -3.04 17.67
N ARG A 98 1.14 -2.80 17.23
CA ARG A 98 2.10 -2.02 18.01
C ARG A 98 1.61 -0.57 18.16
N PRO A 99 1.85 0.08 19.31
CA PRO A 99 1.70 1.52 19.40
C PRO A 99 2.52 2.22 18.30
N PRO A 100 2.00 3.31 17.71
CA PRO A 100 2.70 3.99 16.65
C PRO A 100 4.05 4.55 17.15
N GLY A 101 5.14 4.11 16.53
CA GLY A 101 6.49 4.65 16.70
C GLY A 101 6.91 5.58 15.56
N PRO A 102 8.11 6.17 15.64
CA PRO A 102 8.65 7.07 14.60
C PRO A 102 8.71 6.44 13.21
N TYR A 103 8.86 5.12 13.11
CA TYR A 103 8.94 4.41 11.82
C TYR A 103 7.66 3.63 11.48
N SER A 104 6.56 3.87 12.20
CA SER A 104 5.30 3.15 12.00
C SER A 104 4.77 3.22 10.56
N ARG A 105 4.94 4.36 9.87
CA ARG A 105 4.60 4.51 8.45
C ARG A 105 5.49 3.62 7.57
N SER A 106 6.81 3.72 7.76
CA SER A 106 7.79 2.93 7.01
C SER A 106 7.59 1.41 7.19
N LEU A 107 7.27 0.98 8.42
CA LEU A 107 6.95 -0.42 8.73
C LEU A 107 5.68 -0.87 8.00
N ALA A 108 4.63 -0.05 7.99
CA ALA A 108 3.40 -0.38 7.26
C ALA A 108 3.63 -0.48 5.74
N GLU A 109 4.45 0.40 5.17
CA GLU A 109 4.85 0.31 3.75
C GLU A 109 5.63 -0.98 3.46
N LEU A 110 6.59 -1.35 4.32
CA LEU A 110 7.33 -2.61 4.19
C LEU A 110 6.40 -3.83 4.31
N LEU A 111 5.42 -3.78 5.21
CA LEU A 111 4.41 -4.83 5.33
C LEU A 111 3.56 -4.94 4.05
N ILE A 112 3.20 -3.82 3.42
CA ILE A 112 2.49 -3.81 2.14
C ILE A 112 3.35 -4.42 1.03
N THR A 113 4.61 -4.00 0.91
CA THR A 113 5.53 -4.56 -0.10
C THR A 113 5.75 -6.06 0.12
N GLY A 114 6.00 -6.47 1.36
CA GLY A 114 6.11 -7.88 1.74
C GLY A 114 4.85 -8.67 1.40
N PHE A 115 3.65 -8.11 1.64
CA PHE A 115 2.40 -8.77 1.24
C PHE A 115 2.34 -8.99 -0.27
N MET A 116 2.69 -7.96 -1.04
CA MET A 116 2.65 -7.99 -2.50
C MET A 116 3.67 -8.95 -3.10
N ALA A 117 4.82 -9.14 -2.44
CA ALA A 117 5.85 -10.07 -2.86
C ALA A 117 5.50 -11.53 -2.49
N GLU A 118 4.97 -11.77 -1.29
CA GLU A 118 4.58 -13.11 -0.80
C GLU A 118 3.26 -13.60 -1.41
N HIS A 119 2.35 -12.69 -1.77
CA HIS A 119 1.02 -13.00 -2.32
C HIS A 119 0.81 -12.27 -3.66
N PRO A 120 1.63 -12.53 -4.69
CA PRO A 120 1.62 -11.72 -5.92
C PRO A 120 0.33 -11.88 -6.74
N ASP A 121 -0.35 -13.03 -6.61
CA ASP A 121 -1.64 -13.32 -7.21
C ASP A 121 -2.81 -12.85 -6.31
N PRO A 122 -3.59 -11.82 -6.69
CA PRO A 122 -4.68 -11.29 -5.89
C PRO A 122 -5.93 -12.19 -5.83
N VAL A 123 -6.05 -13.17 -6.74
CA VAL A 123 -7.11 -14.18 -6.73
C VAL A 123 -6.64 -15.52 -6.17
N GLY A 124 -5.36 -15.59 -5.80
CA GLY A 124 -4.74 -16.76 -5.21
C GLY A 124 -5.39 -17.18 -3.90
N ARG A 125 -5.33 -18.49 -3.63
CA ARG A 125 -5.85 -19.02 -2.36
C ARG A 125 -4.90 -18.63 -1.23
N GLY A 126 -5.39 -17.81 -0.31
CA GLY A 126 -4.67 -17.49 0.92
C GLY A 126 -4.55 -18.69 1.88
N PRO A 127 -3.68 -18.58 2.91
CA PRO A 127 -3.43 -19.62 3.92
C PRO A 127 -4.70 -20.06 4.68
N TYR A 128 -5.72 -19.21 4.75
CA TYR A 128 -7.04 -19.56 5.26
C TYR A 128 -8.15 -18.79 4.53
N PRO A 129 -9.43 -19.23 4.58
CA PRO A 129 -10.50 -18.71 3.72
C PRO A 129 -10.76 -17.20 3.78
N LEU A 130 -10.42 -16.54 4.90
CA LEU A 130 -10.66 -15.12 5.10
C LEU A 130 -9.39 -14.27 4.97
N PHE A 131 -8.24 -14.85 4.65
CA PHE A 131 -6.95 -14.15 4.73
C PHE A 131 -6.91 -12.85 3.92
N ARG A 132 -7.39 -12.86 2.68
CA ARG A 132 -7.45 -11.66 1.83
C ARG A 132 -8.36 -10.58 2.42
N VAL A 133 -9.53 -10.99 2.92
CA VAL A 133 -10.48 -10.06 3.55
C VAL A 133 -9.88 -9.46 4.82
N ASP A 134 -9.22 -10.28 5.64
CA ASP A 134 -8.57 -9.86 6.88
C ASP A 134 -7.39 -8.93 6.59
N ALA A 135 -6.60 -9.19 5.55
CA ALA A 135 -5.52 -8.30 5.11
C ALA A 135 -6.05 -6.94 4.60
N LEU A 136 -7.13 -6.93 3.82
CA LEU A 136 -7.80 -5.69 3.39
C LEU A 136 -8.39 -4.90 4.57
N ALA A 137 -9.02 -5.59 5.52
CA ALA A 137 -9.63 -4.99 6.71
C ALA A 137 -8.60 -4.54 7.76
N THR A 138 -7.34 -4.96 7.63
CA THR A 138 -6.25 -4.60 8.55
C THR A 138 -5.21 -3.72 7.85
N LEU A 139 -4.27 -4.32 7.12
CA LEU A 139 -3.20 -3.63 6.40
C LEU A 139 -3.77 -2.60 5.41
N GLY A 140 -4.81 -2.97 4.66
CA GLY A 140 -5.49 -2.06 3.73
C GLY A 140 -6.28 -0.93 4.39
N ARG A 141 -6.44 -0.93 5.73
CA ARG A 141 -7.03 0.17 6.51
C ARG A 141 -6.00 0.92 7.34
N TYR A 142 -4.73 0.54 7.30
CA TYR A 142 -3.74 1.13 8.20
C TYR A 142 -3.59 2.64 8.02
N VAL A 143 -3.66 3.15 6.79
CA VAL A 143 -3.65 4.61 6.49
C VAL A 143 -4.82 5.36 7.13
N MET A 144 -5.91 4.68 7.49
CA MET A 144 -7.08 5.24 8.18
C MET A 144 -6.96 5.21 9.71
N SER A 145 -5.82 4.77 10.27
CA SER A 145 -5.64 4.62 11.71
C SER A 145 -5.83 5.94 12.48
N PRO A 146 -6.40 5.92 13.70
CA PRO A 146 -6.60 7.13 14.51
C PRO A 146 -5.36 7.99 14.74
N HIS A 147 -4.16 7.41 14.75
CA HIS A 147 -2.93 8.17 14.94
C HIS A 147 -2.46 8.93 13.68
N LEU A 148 -3.08 8.67 12.53
CA LEU A 148 -2.83 9.38 11.26
C LEU A 148 -3.90 10.45 10.96
N TRP A 149 -4.95 10.53 11.77
CA TRP A 149 -6.09 11.43 11.59
C TRP A 149 -6.45 12.16 12.88
N ARG A 150 -6.84 13.43 12.79
CA ARG A 150 -7.40 14.20 13.90
C ARG A 150 -8.60 14.99 13.41
N ASN A 151 -9.77 14.69 13.98
CA ASN A 151 -11.03 15.37 13.64
C ASN A 151 -11.33 15.35 12.12
N GLY A 152 -11.05 14.24 11.45
CA GLY A 152 -11.28 14.10 10.00
C GLY A 152 -10.14 14.62 9.11
N THR A 153 -9.15 15.33 9.68
CA THR A 153 -7.98 15.81 8.94
C THR A 153 -6.80 14.86 9.09
N ARG A 154 -6.11 14.57 7.99
CA ARG A 154 -4.91 13.73 8.00
C ARG A 154 -3.71 14.53 8.48
N PHE A 155 -2.85 13.93 9.31
CA PHE A 155 -1.56 14.53 9.63
C PHE A 155 -0.63 14.46 8.42
N ALA A 156 -0.18 15.63 7.94
CA ALA A 156 0.94 15.72 7.02
C ALA A 156 2.15 14.95 7.59
N SER A 157 2.94 14.32 6.71
CA SER A 157 4.22 13.77 7.17
C SER A 157 5.10 14.93 7.62
N GLU A 158 5.95 14.71 8.63
CA GLU A 158 6.86 15.76 9.13
C GLU A 158 7.92 16.17 8.09
N SER A 159 8.02 15.45 6.96
CA SER A 159 9.17 15.49 6.04
C SER A 159 8.90 16.02 4.63
N GLY A 160 7.68 16.42 4.25
CA GLY A 160 7.45 16.91 2.87
C GLY A 160 6.14 17.64 2.63
N GLY A 161 6.17 18.61 1.72
CA GLY A 161 4.96 19.19 1.11
C GLY A 161 4.25 18.17 0.20
N LEU A 162 3.18 18.58 -0.48
CA LEU A 162 2.35 17.67 -1.30
C LEU A 162 3.09 16.97 -2.46
N SER A 163 4.26 17.46 -2.85
CA SER A 163 5.00 16.97 -4.02
C SER A 163 5.58 15.57 -3.87
N ASP A 164 5.74 15.07 -2.65
CA ASP A 164 6.08 13.67 -2.38
C ASP A 164 4.79 12.97 -1.92
N CYS A 165 4.09 12.31 -2.86
CA CYS A 165 2.84 11.61 -2.58
C CYS A 165 3.07 10.65 -1.40
N ASP A 166 2.51 10.96 -0.22
CA ASP A 166 2.75 10.23 1.04
C ASP A 166 2.91 8.72 0.77
N CYS A 167 4.12 8.19 0.94
CA CYS A 167 4.49 6.84 0.53
C CYS A 167 3.51 5.79 1.07
N LEU A 168 3.02 5.96 2.30
CA LEU A 168 2.02 5.08 2.90
C LEU A 168 0.65 5.18 2.20
N LEU A 169 0.25 6.37 1.75
CA LEU A 169 -0.97 6.53 0.94
C LEU A 169 -0.86 5.73 -0.36
N SER A 170 0.25 5.94 -1.08
CA SER A 170 0.53 5.28 -2.35
C SER A 170 0.50 3.75 -2.20
N ALA A 171 1.22 3.23 -1.20
CA ALA A 171 1.22 1.81 -0.86
C ALA A 171 -0.20 1.30 -0.57
N SER A 172 -0.97 2.04 0.24
CA SER A 172 -2.32 1.63 0.67
C SER A 172 -3.33 1.63 -0.48
N LEU A 173 -3.30 2.65 -1.35
CA LEU A 173 -4.17 2.74 -2.54
C LEU A 173 -3.88 1.59 -3.50
N PHE A 174 -2.61 1.31 -3.79
CA PHE A 174 -2.25 0.18 -4.65
C PHE A 174 -2.56 -1.17 -4.02
N PHE A 175 -2.38 -1.31 -2.70
CA PHE A 175 -2.77 -2.53 -1.99
C PHE A 175 -4.26 -2.82 -2.16
N ARG A 176 -5.10 -1.80 -1.98
CA ARG A 176 -6.54 -1.90 -2.19
C ARG A 176 -6.89 -2.24 -3.64
N LEU A 177 -6.34 -1.50 -4.59
CA LEU A 177 -6.58 -1.75 -6.01
C LEU A 177 -6.11 -3.11 -6.48
N LYS A 178 -5.04 -3.65 -5.89
CA LYS A 178 -4.53 -4.97 -6.25
C LYS A 178 -5.43 -6.09 -5.72
N TYR A 179 -5.89 -6.02 -4.47
CA TYR A 179 -6.53 -7.15 -3.78
C TYR A 179 -8.04 -7.09 -3.63
N LEU A 180 -8.68 -5.94 -3.89
CA LEU A 180 -10.14 -5.89 -3.95
C LEU A 180 -10.65 -6.71 -5.15
N ASP A 181 -11.80 -7.37 -4.95
CA ASP A 181 -12.58 -7.88 -6.08
C ASP A 181 -13.06 -6.70 -6.93
N ALA A 182 -13.15 -6.86 -8.25
CA ALA A 182 -13.50 -5.77 -9.17
C ALA A 182 -14.80 -5.04 -8.79
N GLY A 183 -15.81 -5.78 -8.33
CA GLY A 183 -17.09 -5.22 -7.88
C GLY A 183 -17.00 -4.36 -6.62
N ALA A 184 -15.91 -4.45 -5.85
CA ALA A 184 -15.68 -3.67 -4.64
C ALA A 184 -14.78 -2.45 -4.88
N VAL A 185 -14.15 -2.32 -6.05
CA VAL A 185 -13.24 -1.20 -6.37
C VAL A 185 -13.99 0.12 -6.46
N GLU A 186 -15.12 0.19 -7.17
CA GLU A 186 -15.86 1.44 -7.36
C GLU A 186 -16.41 1.99 -6.02
N PRO A 187 -17.14 1.21 -5.19
CA PRO A 187 -17.64 1.70 -3.90
C PRO A 187 -16.51 2.09 -2.94
N TRP A 188 -15.40 1.34 -2.94
CA TRP A 188 -14.24 1.70 -2.13
C TRP A 188 -13.64 3.04 -2.58
N LEU A 189 -13.42 3.22 -3.89
CA LEU A 189 -12.81 4.45 -4.41
C LEU A 189 -13.77 5.65 -4.26
N GLU A 190 -15.08 5.45 -4.34
CA GLU A 190 -16.08 6.46 -3.95
C GLU A 190 -15.92 6.88 -2.47
N SER A 191 -15.66 5.92 -1.55
CA SER A 191 -15.37 6.26 -0.14
C SER A 191 -14.08 7.07 0.03
N VAL A 192 -13.07 6.85 -0.82
CA VAL A 192 -11.83 7.64 -0.84
C VAL A 192 -12.12 9.10 -1.20
N PHE A 193 -12.97 9.33 -2.20
CA PHE A 193 -13.36 10.67 -2.63
C PHE A 193 -14.36 11.35 -1.68
N ALA A 194 -15.09 10.59 -0.88
CA ALA A 194 -16.05 11.11 0.10
C ALA A 194 -15.41 11.74 1.34
N ILE A 195 -14.09 11.62 1.52
CA ILE A 195 -13.37 12.20 2.67
C ILE A 195 -13.24 13.73 2.47
N GLU A 196 -13.92 14.49 3.33
CA GLU A 196 -13.97 15.96 3.32
C GLU A 196 -12.73 16.61 3.97
N ASP A 197 -11.53 16.25 3.49
CA ASP A 197 -10.28 16.90 3.89
C ASP A 197 -9.54 17.44 2.65
N ARG A 198 -9.20 18.73 2.67
CA ARG A 198 -8.64 19.41 1.48
C ARG A 198 -7.23 18.92 1.15
N TYR A 199 -6.41 18.64 2.16
CA TYR A 199 -5.07 18.07 1.96
C TYR A 199 -5.15 16.64 1.46
N TRP A 200 -6.05 15.83 2.01
CA TRP A 200 -6.34 14.50 1.49
C TRP A 200 -6.70 14.54 0.01
N MET A 201 -7.65 15.38 -0.39
CA MET A 201 -8.07 15.47 -1.78
C MET A 201 -6.94 15.94 -2.70
N ALA A 202 -6.09 16.87 -2.25
CA ALA A 202 -4.89 17.25 -2.99
C ALA A 202 -3.90 16.08 -3.15
N GLN A 203 -3.65 15.31 -2.09
CA GLN A 203 -2.81 14.11 -2.16
C GLN A 203 -3.40 13.06 -3.11
N ILE A 204 -4.72 12.88 -3.12
CA ILE A 204 -5.40 11.98 -4.06
C ILE A 204 -5.22 12.48 -5.49
N LEU A 205 -5.37 13.78 -5.76
CA LEU A 205 -5.12 14.36 -7.08
C LEU A 205 -3.68 14.10 -7.56
N PHE A 206 -2.68 14.37 -6.72
CA PHE A 206 -1.27 14.12 -7.02
C PHE A 206 -1.01 12.63 -7.29
N TRP A 207 -1.56 11.76 -6.45
CA TRP A 207 -1.45 10.33 -6.63
C TRP A 207 -2.11 9.87 -7.94
N LEU A 208 -3.28 10.39 -8.31
CA LEU A 208 -3.97 10.05 -9.56
C LEU A 208 -3.13 10.44 -10.79
N ILE A 209 -2.44 11.58 -10.75
CA ILE A 209 -1.53 12.00 -11.82
C ILE A 209 -0.35 11.03 -11.91
N GLY A 210 0.33 10.78 -10.80
CA GLY A 210 1.52 9.93 -10.75
C GLY A 210 1.24 8.45 -11.01
N ALA A 211 0.09 7.94 -10.56
CA ALA A 211 -0.35 6.57 -10.77
C ALA A 211 -0.97 6.33 -12.16
N HIS A 212 -1.23 7.37 -12.94
CA HIS A 212 -1.86 7.23 -14.26
C HIS A 212 -1.16 6.21 -15.18
N PRO A 213 0.18 6.12 -15.27
CA PRO A 213 0.83 5.13 -16.13
C PRO A 213 0.45 3.69 -15.81
N ILE A 214 0.33 3.32 -14.52
CA ILE A 214 -0.04 1.95 -14.13
C ILE A 214 -1.55 1.71 -14.22
N LEU A 215 -2.36 2.73 -13.93
CA LEU A 215 -3.83 2.69 -14.06
C LEU A 215 -4.27 2.59 -15.52
N SER A 216 -3.60 3.30 -16.43
CA SER A 216 -3.85 3.23 -17.88
C SER A 216 -3.26 1.98 -18.54
N GLY A 217 -2.35 1.30 -17.84
CA GLY A 217 -1.60 0.16 -18.34
C GLY A 217 -0.44 0.49 -19.28
N ALA A 218 -0.02 1.76 -19.34
CA ALA A 218 1.23 2.15 -20.00
C ALA A 218 2.46 1.50 -19.34
N ILE A 219 2.41 1.27 -18.03
CA ILE A 219 3.33 0.39 -17.29
C ILE A 219 2.54 -0.71 -16.58
N THR A 220 3.20 -1.81 -16.25
CA THR A 220 2.59 -2.99 -15.63
C THR A 220 3.10 -3.25 -14.22
N GLN A 221 4.20 -2.63 -13.81
CA GLN A 221 4.87 -2.85 -12.52
C GLN A 221 5.26 -1.54 -11.82
N PRO A 222 5.23 -1.49 -10.48
CA PRO A 222 5.73 -0.34 -9.72
C PRO A 222 7.21 -0.02 -10.00
N ALA A 223 8.04 -1.03 -10.28
CA ALA A 223 9.45 -0.83 -10.64
C ALA A 223 9.69 -0.01 -11.93
N GLN A 224 8.64 0.25 -12.71
CA GLN A 224 8.70 1.01 -13.96
C GLN A 224 8.30 2.49 -13.79
N PHE A 225 7.92 2.92 -12.58
CA PHE A 225 7.70 4.35 -12.33
C PHE A 225 9.01 5.13 -12.57
N PRO A 226 8.94 6.30 -13.23
CA PRO A 226 10.13 7.07 -13.52
C PRO A 226 10.66 7.75 -12.25
N GLU A 227 11.97 7.72 -12.08
CA GLU A 227 12.66 8.40 -10.99
C GLU A 227 12.65 9.93 -11.20
N GLY A 228 12.51 10.69 -10.12
CA GLY A 228 12.61 12.16 -10.16
C GLY A 228 11.43 12.89 -10.79
N TRP A 229 10.27 12.24 -10.98
CA TRP A 229 9.04 12.91 -11.44
C TRP A 229 8.49 13.86 -10.36
N PRO A 230 8.11 15.11 -10.67
CA PRO A 230 7.29 15.98 -9.82
C PRO A 230 6.02 15.38 -9.18
N PHE A 231 5.46 14.30 -9.75
CA PHE A 231 4.31 13.56 -9.21
C PHE A 231 4.72 12.12 -8.89
N ALA A 232 5.93 11.93 -8.35
CA ALA A 232 6.44 10.60 -8.07
C ALA A 232 5.50 9.85 -7.13
N VAL A 233 5.15 8.63 -7.53
CA VAL A 233 4.42 7.69 -6.70
C VAL A 233 5.38 6.56 -6.38
N SER A 234 5.70 6.42 -5.09
CA SER A 234 6.58 5.38 -4.59
C SER A 234 6.18 5.01 -3.17
N TRP A 235 6.79 3.93 -2.67
CA TRP A 235 6.80 3.57 -1.26
C TRP A 235 7.99 2.65 -1.00
N ASN A 236 8.27 2.35 0.27
CA ASN A 236 9.42 1.52 0.65
C ASN A 236 9.46 0.20 -0.14
N TRP A 237 10.55 0.05 -0.91
CA TRP A 237 10.84 -1.13 -1.73
C TRP A 237 9.82 -1.47 -2.81
N SER A 238 8.97 -0.51 -3.20
CA SER A 238 8.08 -0.65 -4.37
C SER A 238 8.80 -1.09 -5.65
N HIS A 239 10.04 -0.63 -5.87
CA HIS A 239 10.88 -0.99 -7.02
C HIS A 239 11.33 -2.47 -7.05
N ALA A 240 11.15 -3.21 -5.95
CA ALA A 240 11.38 -4.66 -5.92
C ALA A 240 10.23 -5.44 -6.57
N LEU A 241 9.04 -4.84 -6.69
CA LEU A 241 7.85 -5.48 -7.26
C LEU A 241 7.91 -5.41 -8.80
N ARG A 242 8.33 -6.52 -9.42
CA ARG A 242 8.62 -6.61 -10.87
C ARG A 242 7.72 -7.59 -11.62
N GLY A 243 6.73 -8.19 -10.96
CA GLY A 243 5.80 -9.13 -11.62
C GLY A 243 6.32 -10.56 -11.78
N ASN A 244 7.63 -10.79 -11.66
CA ASN A 244 8.22 -12.12 -11.52
C ASN A 244 8.68 -12.34 -10.08
N TYR A 245 8.12 -13.37 -9.45
CA TYR A 245 8.40 -13.77 -8.07
C TYR A 245 8.86 -15.23 -8.00
N SER A 246 9.37 -15.79 -9.11
CA SER A 246 9.81 -17.18 -9.16
C SER A 246 11.25 -17.39 -8.66
N GLY A 247 12.04 -16.32 -8.56
CA GLY A 247 13.49 -16.37 -8.35
C GLY A 247 14.27 -16.80 -9.60
N ASN A 248 13.60 -17.16 -10.70
CA ASN A 248 14.22 -17.49 -11.97
C ASN A 248 14.16 -16.27 -12.91
N PHE A 249 15.33 -15.80 -13.36
CA PHE A 249 15.46 -14.67 -14.28
C PHE A 249 15.96 -15.06 -15.68
N ASP A 250 16.05 -16.36 -15.96
CA ASP A 250 16.42 -16.85 -17.29
C ASP A 250 15.26 -16.60 -18.27
N PRO A 251 15.48 -15.85 -19.37
CA PRO A 251 14.41 -15.54 -20.32
C PRO A 251 13.86 -16.78 -21.06
N PRO A 252 12.57 -16.76 -21.44
CA PRO A 252 11.59 -15.71 -21.21
C PRO A 252 10.99 -15.76 -19.79
N VAL A 253 11.00 -14.62 -19.11
CA VAL A 253 10.38 -14.46 -17.78
C VAL A 253 8.91 -14.07 -17.96
N ALA A 254 7.99 -14.86 -17.40
CA ALA A 254 6.58 -14.50 -17.35
C ALA A 254 6.35 -13.50 -16.20
N GLU A 255 5.85 -12.30 -16.53
CA GLU A 255 5.47 -11.29 -15.55
C GLU A 255 3.94 -11.27 -15.37
N SER A 256 3.50 -11.40 -14.11
CA SER A 256 2.11 -11.15 -13.75
C SER A 256 1.87 -9.65 -13.65
N PRO A 257 0.80 -9.09 -14.27
CA PRO A 257 0.50 -7.68 -14.14
C PRO A 257 0.24 -7.31 -12.67
N PHE A 258 0.73 -6.14 -12.26
CA PHE A 258 0.59 -5.72 -10.86
C PHE A 258 -0.87 -5.51 -10.45
N LEU A 259 -1.66 -4.85 -11.31
CA LEU A 259 -3.10 -4.66 -11.17
C LEU A 259 -3.86 -5.50 -12.19
N LEU A 260 -4.97 -6.10 -11.78
CA LEU A 260 -5.91 -6.73 -12.70
C LEU A 260 -6.56 -5.70 -13.61
N GLU A 261 -6.79 -6.06 -14.87
CA GLU A 261 -7.41 -5.17 -15.86
C GLU A 261 -8.79 -4.68 -15.39
N GLU A 262 -9.61 -5.56 -14.84
CA GLU A 262 -10.93 -5.22 -14.30
C GLU A 262 -10.87 -4.17 -13.19
N ASN A 263 -9.86 -4.25 -12.31
CA ASN A 263 -9.65 -3.28 -11.22
C ASN A 263 -9.19 -1.93 -11.77
N ARG A 264 -8.31 -1.92 -12.78
CA ARG A 264 -7.90 -0.68 -13.47
C ARG A 264 -9.10 0.00 -14.13
N GLN A 265 -9.92 -0.75 -14.86
CA GLN A 265 -11.08 -0.21 -15.53
C GLN A 265 -12.14 0.30 -14.54
N ALA A 266 -12.38 -0.40 -13.44
CA ALA A 266 -13.26 0.06 -12.36
C ALA A 266 -12.78 1.37 -11.72
N ALA A 267 -11.46 1.47 -11.46
CA ALA A 267 -10.87 2.70 -10.95
C ALA A 267 -11.03 3.86 -11.94
N LEU A 268 -10.66 3.67 -13.21
CA LEU A 268 -10.76 4.69 -14.26
C LEU A 268 -12.21 5.18 -14.48
N ARG A 269 -13.20 4.28 -14.49
CA ARG A 269 -14.61 4.66 -14.57
C ARG A 269 -15.06 5.50 -13.37
N THR A 270 -14.57 5.19 -12.18
CA THR A 270 -14.91 5.96 -10.97
C THR A 270 -14.25 7.33 -11.01
N ILE A 271 -12.97 7.41 -11.37
CA ILE A 271 -12.24 8.68 -11.53
C ILE A 271 -12.94 9.59 -12.54
N ALA A 272 -13.38 9.07 -13.67
CA ALA A 272 -14.08 9.85 -14.71
C ALA A 272 -15.43 10.45 -14.25
N ARG A 273 -16.04 9.91 -13.18
CA ARG A 273 -17.31 10.40 -12.62
C ARG A 273 -17.12 11.47 -11.54
N VAL A 274 -15.90 11.65 -11.03
CA VAL A 274 -15.64 12.57 -9.92
C VAL A 274 -15.32 13.95 -10.47
N ASP A 275 -16.08 14.94 -10.02
CA ASP A 275 -15.83 16.35 -10.33
C ASP A 275 -14.72 16.90 -9.43
N LEU A 276 -13.46 16.66 -9.83
CA LEU A 276 -12.30 17.30 -9.19
C LEU A 276 -12.09 18.75 -9.63
N ALA A 277 -12.78 19.21 -10.69
CA ALA A 277 -12.63 20.58 -11.17
C ALA A 277 -13.16 21.58 -10.14
N LYS A 278 -14.30 21.28 -9.50
CA LYS A 278 -14.82 22.07 -8.39
C LYS A 278 -13.84 22.15 -7.22
N PHE A 279 -13.21 21.04 -6.85
CA PHE A 279 -12.21 21.03 -5.78
C PHE A 279 -11.00 21.93 -6.12
N ILE A 280 -10.51 21.84 -7.36
CA ILE A 280 -9.39 22.67 -7.84
C ILE A 280 -9.77 24.16 -7.79
N GLU A 281 -10.97 24.52 -8.27
CA GLU A 281 -11.47 25.90 -8.23
C GLU A 281 -11.59 26.43 -6.79
N ASP A 282 -12.15 25.64 -5.88
CA ASP A 282 -12.25 25.98 -4.46
C ASP A 282 -10.86 26.29 -3.86
N VAL A 283 -9.86 25.45 -4.15
CA VAL A 283 -8.48 25.65 -3.64
C VAL A 283 -7.86 26.92 -4.22
N GLN A 284 -8.06 27.20 -5.50
CA GLN A 284 -7.49 28.37 -6.19
C GLN A 284 -8.13 29.69 -5.73
N THR A 285 -9.40 29.66 -5.31
CA THR A 285 -10.17 30.86 -4.99
C THR A 285 -10.22 31.18 -3.50
N ASP A 286 -10.00 30.21 -2.61
CA ASP A 286 -9.97 30.41 -1.16
C ASP A 286 -8.63 31.03 -0.69
N PRO A 287 -8.62 32.27 -0.16
CA PRO A 287 -7.40 32.89 0.35
C PRO A 287 -6.74 32.12 1.51
N GLY A 288 -7.51 31.33 2.26
CA GLY A 288 -7.00 30.45 3.32
C GLY A 288 -6.18 29.27 2.80
N LEU A 289 -6.28 28.97 1.49
CA LEU A 289 -5.65 27.82 0.84
C LEU A 289 -4.53 28.24 -0.14
N GLN A 290 -4.03 29.47 -0.09
CA GLN A 290 -2.97 29.94 -1.01
C GLN A 290 -1.71 29.07 -1.03
N HIS A 291 -1.30 28.54 0.13
CA HIS A 291 -0.15 27.63 0.19
C HIS A 291 -0.45 26.33 -0.58
N LEU A 292 -1.64 25.77 -0.41
CA LEU A 292 -2.11 24.57 -1.09
C LEU A 292 -2.23 24.80 -2.59
N ALA A 293 -2.79 25.94 -3.00
CA ALA A 293 -2.87 26.35 -4.41
C ALA A 293 -1.48 26.48 -5.06
N THR A 294 -0.48 26.97 -4.31
CA THR A 294 0.91 27.07 -4.79
C THR A 294 1.54 25.68 -4.96
N GLU A 295 1.30 24.77 -4.01
CA GLU A 295 1.78 23.39 -4.14
C GLU A 295 1.09 22.64 -5.28
N MET A 296 -0.17 22.94 -5.57
CA MET A 296 -0.97 22.33 -6.65
C MET A 296 -0.71 22.95 -8.04
N ASP A 297 0.25 23.85 -8.20
CA ASP A 297 0.55 24.50 -9.48
C ASP A 297 0.88 23.47 -10.57
N GLY A 298 0.22 23.58 -11.73
CA GLY A 298 0.34 22.63 -12.85
C GLY A 298 -0.36 21.27 -12.66
N ALA A 299 -0.80 20.92 -11.45
CA ALA A 299 -1.46 19.64 -11.20
C ALA A 299 -2.84 19.57 -11.85
N ALA A 300 -3.57 20.68 -11.87
CA ALA A 300 -4.90 20.78 -12.47
C ALA A 300 -4.87 20.54 -13.99
N GLU A 301 -3.99 21.25 -14.69
CA GLU A 301 -3.76 21.09 -16.13
C GLU A 301 -3.35 19.66 -16.43
N ARG A 302 -2.42 19.11 -15.65
CA ARG A 302 -1.94 17.75 -15.86
C ARG A 302 -3.02 16.70 -15.62
N PHE A 303 -3.86 16.86 -14.61
CA PHE A 303 -4.99 15.98 -14.38
C PHE A 303 -5.99 16.02 -15.55
N ALA A 304 -6.32 17.21 -16.04
CA ALA A 304 -7.21 17.38 -17.18
C ALA A 304 -6.65 16.72 -18.45
N GLU A 305 -5.35 16.88 -18.74
CA GLU A 305 -4.68 16.21 -19.87
C GLU A 305 -4.83 14.69 -19.82
N LEU A 306 -4.70 14.10 -18.62
CA LEU A 306 -4.70 12.65 -18.42
C LEU A 306 -6.11 12.03 -18.42
N TYR A 307 -7.11 12.75 -17.92
CA TYR A 307 -8.44 12.19 -17.63
C TYR A 307 -9.61 12.83 -18.40
N ALA A 308 -9.49 14.04 -18.95
CA ALA A 308 -10.61 14.72 -19.62
C ALA A 308 -11.00 14.10 -20.97
N SER A 309 -10.08 13.39 -21.64
CA SER A 309 -10.36 12.71 -22.92
C SER A 309 -11.12 11.38 -22.77
N ARG A 310 -11.44 10.99 -21.54
CA ARG A 310 -12.07 9.69 -21.20
C ARG A 310 -13.46 9.82 -20.54
N ALA A 311 -13.94 11.05 -20.35
CA ALA A 311 -15.29 11.34 -19.87
C ALA A 311 -16.33 11.33 -21.00
#